data_AF-A0A928I0A8-F1
#
_entry.id   AF-A0A928I0A8-F1
#
_cell.length_a   1.000
_cell.length_b   1.000
_cell.length_c   1.000
_cell.angle_alpha   90.00
_cell.angle_beta   90.00
_cell.angle_gamma   90.00
#
_symmetry.space_group_name_H-M   'P 1'
#
loop_
_entity.id
_entity.type
_entity.pdbx_description
1 polymer ?
#
loop_
_entity_poly.entity_id
_entity_poly.type
_entity_poly.pdbx_seq_one_letter_code
_entity_poly.pdbx_strand_id
1 'polypeptide(L)'
;MKDFDIEKVSALSKLEIRDSEKETLRREMNSMVTFANKVKTSAQYTPASKNYTKAVLRSDTVSQSLDREALLAQAPQTKNGYISVARAVKESEDGV
;
A
#
# COMPACT_ATOMS: atom_id res chain seq x y z
N MET A 1 -26.85 0.64 -6.69
CA MET A 1 -25.48 0.21 -6.37
C MET A 1 -24.67 1.47 -6.12
N LYS A 2 -23.93 1.58 -5.02
CA LYS A 2 -23.17 2.79 -4.72
C LYS A 2 -22.02 2.87 -5.72
N ASP A 3 -21.88 4.01 -6.37
CA ASP A 3 -20.87 4.22 -7.39
C ASP A 3 -19.46 4.14 -6.77
N PHE A 4 -18.51 3.52 -7.46
CA PHE A 4 -17.16 3.29 -6.93
C PHE A 4 -16.43 4.62 -6.69
N ASP A 5 -15.80 4.74 -5.52
CA ASP A 5 -15.09 5.95 -5.09
C ASP A 5 -13.60 5.83 -5.42
N ILE A 6 -13.25 6.24 -6.66
CA ILE A 6 -11.89 6.16 -7.17
C ILE A 6 -10.92 7.09 -6.42
N GLU A 7 -11.40 8.24 -5.95
CA GLU A 7 -10.62 9.24 -5.21
C GLU A 7 -10.21 8.71 -3.83
N LYS A 8 -11.15 8.07 -3.12
CA LYS A 8 -10.84 7.48 -1.82
C LYS A 8 -9.82 6.35 -1.93
N VAL A 9 -9.95 5.50 -2.95
CA VAL A 9 -9.04 4.37 -3.15
C VAL A 9 -7.66 4.83 -3.61
N SER A 10 -7.58 5.84 -4.47
CA SER A 10 -6.30 6.41 -4.91
C SER A 10 -5.53 7.04 -3.75
N ALA A 11 -6.21 7.77 -2.87
CA ALA A 11 -5.62 8.38 -1.69
C ALA A 11 -5.06 7.34 -0.70
N LEU A 12 -5.78 6.24 -0.47
CA LEU A 12 -5.31 5.14 0.38
C LEU A 12 -4.12 4.40 -0.24
N SER A 13 -4.10 4.29 -1.57
CA SER A 13 -3.06 3.57 -2.32
C SER A 13 -1.84 4.42 -2.66
N LYS A 14 -1.85 5.72 -2.29
CA LYS A 14 -0.81 6.70 -2.65
C LYS A 14 -0.61 6.82 -4.17
N LEU A 15 -1.70 6.73 -4.92
CA LEU A 15 -1.70 6.89 -6.37
C LEU A 15 -2.25 8.26 -6.74
N GLU A 16 -1.54 8.96 -7.61
CA GLU A 16 -2.05 10.15 -8.29
C GLU A 16 -2.67 9.72 -9.62
N ILE A 17 -3.97 10.00 -9.79
CA ILE A 17 -4.72 9.64 -11.00
C ILE A 17 -5.09 10.93 -11.72
N ARG A 18 -4.73 11.03 -12.99
CA ARG A 18 -5.06 12.21 -13.80
C ARG A 18 -6.56 12.30 -14.02
N ASP A 19 -7.10 13.51 -14.08
CA ASP A 19 -8.54 13.72 -14.32
C ASP A 19 -9.05 13.03 -15.60
N SER A 20 -8.23 12.99 -16.64
CA SER A 20 -8.54 12.30 -17.91
C SER A 20 -8.71 10.78 -17.77
N GLU A 21 -8.12 10.17 -16.75
CA GLU A 21 -8.12 8.72 -16.52
C GLU A 21 -9.22 8.28 -15.54
N LYS A 22 -9.72 9.22 -14.70
CA LYS A 22 -10.66 8.93 -13.60
C LYS A 22 -11.92 8.20 -14.05
N GLU A 23 -12.58 8.68 -15.11
CA GLU A 23 -13.85 8.10 -15.56
C GLU A 23 -13.68 6.69 -16.11
N THR A 24 -12.62 6.46 -16.89
CA THR A 24 -12.29 5.14 -17.42
C THR A 24 -12.00 4.15 -16.28
N LEU A 25 -11.16 4.53 -15.33
CA LEU A 25 -10.82 3.70 -14.18
C LEU A 25 -12.04 3.44 -13.29
N ARG A 26 -12.90 4.43 -13.07
CA ARG A 26 -14.15 4.26 -12.34
C ARG A 26 -15.04 3.19 -12.97
N ARG A 27 -15.25 3.27 -14.29
CA ARG A 27 -16.05 2.28 -15.04
C ARG A 27 -15.45 0.88 -14.97
N GLU A 28 -14.14 0.77 -15.16
CA GLU A 28 -13.43 -0.52 -15.12
C GLU A 28 -13.49 -1.14 -13.72
N MET A 29 -13.22 -0.36 -12.67
CA MET A 29 -13.31 -0.82 -11.28
C MET A 29 -14.73 -1.27 -10.91
N ASN A 30 -15.76 -0.52 -11.34
CA ASN A 30 -17.15 -0.93 -11.18
C ASN A 30 -17.44 -2.29 -11.84
N SER A 31 -16.88 -2.54 -13.04
CA SER A 31 -17.00 -3.83 -13.74
C SER A 31 -16.30 -4.95 -12.98
N MET A 32 -15.08 -4.72 -12.49
CA MET A 32 -14.32 -5.69 -11.70
C MET A 32 -15.03 -6.06 -10.40
N VAL A 33 -15.57 -5.08 -9.66
CA VAL A 33 -16.36 -5.32 -8.44
C VAL A 33 -17.63 -6.10 -8.76
N THR A 34 -18.32 -5.75 -9.85
CA THR A 34 -19.51 -6.48 -10.30
C THR A 34 -19.18 -7.93 -10.65
N PHE A 35 -18.04 -8.16 -11.30
CA PHE A 35 -17.54 -9.51 -11.60
C PHE A 35 -17.21 -10.28 -10.32
N ALA A 36 -16.46 -9.68 -9.39
CA ALA A 36 -16.11 -10.30 -8.11
C ALA A 36 -17.36 -10.68 -7.29
N ASN A 37 -18.41 -9.85 -7.33
CA ASN A 37 -19.69 -10.12 -6.65
C ASN A 37 -20.46 -11.33 -7.21
N LYS A 38 -20.08 -11.88 -8.37
CA LYS A 38 -20.65 -13.14 -8.88
C LYS A 38 -20.25 -14.34 -8.01
N VAL A 39 -19.14 -14.23 -7.29
CA VAL A 39 -18.73 -15.19 -6.26
C VAL A 39 -19.61 -14.96 -5.03
N LYS A 40 -20.87 -15.38 -5.11
CA LYS A 40 -21.73 -15.48 -3.93
C LYS A 40 -21.18 -16.63 -3.09
N THR A 41 -20.79 -16.32 -1.85
CA THR A 41 -20.37 -17.30 -0.84
C THR A 41 -21.29 -18.52 -0.86
N SER A 42 -20.80 -19.64 -1.36
CA SER A 42 -21.38 -20.94 -1.03
C SER A 42 -21.18 -21.13 0.48
N ALA A 43 -22.25 -21.58 1.13
CA ALA A 43 -22.26 -21.78 2.57
C ALA A 43 -21.08 -22.65 3.01
N GLN A 44 -20.42 -22.24 4.11
CA GLN A 44 -19.43 -23.02 4.85
C GLN A 44 -18.10 -23.32 4.15
N TYR A 45 -17.32 -22.28 3.85
CA TYR A 45 -15.89 -22.46 3.64
C TYR A 45 -15.11 -21.80 4.79
N THR A 46 -14.26 -22.59 5.43
CA THR A 46 -13.22 -22.05 6.32
C THR A 46 -12.21 -21.34 5.41
N PRO A 47 -11.89 -20.05 5.65
CA PRO A 47 -10.87 -19.37 4.88
C PRO A 47 -9.59 -20.19 4.86
N ALA A 48 -9.05 -20.46 3.67
CA ALA A 48 -7.78 -21.15 3.53
C ALA A 48 -6.64 -20.23 4.00
N SER A 49 -6.44 -20.16 5.30
CA SER A 49 -5.22 -19.58 5.86
C SER A 49 -4.10 -20.62 5.72
N LYS A 50 -2.87 -20.20 5.39
CA LYS A 50 -1.70 -21.06 5.57
C LYS A 50 -1.73 -21.50 7.03
N ASN A 51 -2.01 -22.78 7.26
CA ASN A 51 -2.12 -23.36 8.59
C ASN A 51 -0.74 -23.36 9.27
N TYR A 52 -0.34 -22.23 9.86
CA TYR A 52 0.69 -22.24 10.87
C TYR A 52 0.03 -22.73 12.16
N THR A 53 0.03 -24.03 12.39
CA THR A 53 -0.56 -24.66 13.58
C THR A 53 0.10 -24.18 14.88
N LYS A 54 1.27 -23.53 14.79
CA LYS A 54 2.03 -22.96 15.90
C LYS A 54 2.69 -21.65 15.45
N ALA A 55 2.84 -20.71 16.38
CA ALA A 55 3.59 -19.47 16.16
C ALA A 55 5.06 -19.81 15.82
N VAL A 56 5.59 -19.22 14.75
CA VAL A 56 7.00 -19.35 14.37
C VAL A 56 7.78 -18.26 15.09
N LEU A 57 8.52 -18.63 16.12
CA LEU A 57 9.36 -17.72 16.90
C LEU A 57 10.79 -17.69 16.32
N ARG A 58 11.38 -16.49 16.30
CA ARG A 58 12.81 -16.29 16.00
C ARG A 58 13.60 -16.30 17.31
N SER A 59 14.78 -16.92 17.32
CA SER A 59 15.70 -16.84 18.46
C SER A 59 16.26 -15.41 18.61
N ASP A 60 16.46 -14.98 19.85
CA ASP A 60 17.06 -13.68 20.15
C ASP A 60 18.59 -13.73 20.02
N THR A 61 19.06 -13.72 18.77
CA THR A 61 20.48 -13.73 18.41
C THR A 61 20.82 -12.52 17.55
N VAL A 62 21.96 -11.89 17.82
CA VAL A 62 22.45 -10.74 17.05
C VAL A 62 23.04 -11.26 15.74
N SER A 63 22.58 -10.72 14.61
CA SER A 63 23.15 -10.96 13.29
C SER A 63 23.86 -9.71 12.77
N GLN A 64 24.83 -9.90 11.88
CA GLN A 64 25.47 -8.78 11.19
C GLN A 64 24.41 -7.98 10.40
N SER A 65 24.41 -6.66 10.59
CA SER A 65 23.55 -5.76 9.83
C SER A 65 24.07 -5.58 8.40
N LEU A 66 23.19 -5.16 7.49
CA LEU A 66 23.57 -4.85 6.12
C LEU A 66 24.57 -3.69 6.07
N ASP A 67 25.46 -3.72 5.07
CA ASP A 67 26.41 -2.64 4.84
C ASP A 67 25.69 -1.33 4.49
N ARG A 68 26.12 -0.23 5.12
CA ARG A 68 25.45 1.06 4.99
C ARG A 68 25.65 1.66 3.61
N GLU A 69 26.84 1.55 3.05
CA GLU A 69 27.15 2.12 1.74
C GLU A 69 26.39 1.38 0.64
N ALA A 70 26.36 0.05 0.71
CA ALA A 70 25.58 -0.79 -0.19
C ALA A 70 24.07 -0.46 -0.15
N LEU A 71 23.50 -0.23 1.04
CA LEU A 71 22.11 0.18 1.20
C LEU A 71 21.84 1.55 0.57
N LEU A 72 22.71 2.52 0.81
CA LEU A 72 22.54 3.89 0.35
C LEU A 72 22.80 4.06 -1.15
N ALA A 73 23.57 3.16 -1.77
CA ALA A 73 23.82 3.18 -3.22
C ALA A 73 22.54 3.03 -4.06
N GLN A 74 21.48 2.43 -3.50
CA GLN A 74 20.18 2.25 -4.17
C GLN A 74 19.16 3.35 -3.82
N ALA A 75 19.48 4.25 -2.90
CA ALA A 75 18.56 5.30 -2.47
C ALA A 75 18.49 6.43 -3.50
N PRO A 76 17.28 6.93 -3.86
CA PRO A 76 17.13 8.01 -4.82
C PRO A 76 17.89 9.29 -4.46
N GLN A 77 17.92 9.63 -3.16
CA GLN A 77 18.69 10.75 -2.63
C GLN A 77 19.26 10.41 -1.27
N THR A 78 20.48 10.88 -1.01
CA THR A 78 21.18 10.66 0.26
C THR A 78 21.81 11.96 0.76
N LYS A 79 21.92 12.09 2.08
CA LYS A 79 22.61 13.21 2.73
C LYS A 79 23.21 12.74 4.05
N ASN A 80 24.52 12.92 4.24
CA ASN A 80 25.23 12.57 5.48
C ASN A 80 24.96 11.13 5.99
N GLY A 81 24.84 10.19 5.07
CA GLY A 81 24.54 8.78 5.40
C GLY A 81 23.06 8.49 5.72
N TYR A 82 22.15 9.40 5.42
CA TYR A 82 20.70 9.22 5.53
C TYR A 82 20.06 9.16 4.15
N ILE A 83 18.92 8.46 4.04
CA ILE A 83 18.02 8.58 2.90
C ILE A 83 17.30 9.91 3.05
N SER A 84 17.44 10.78 2.06
CA SER A 84 16.85 12.11 2.06
C SER A 84 15.49 12.07 1.38
N VAL A 85 14.46 12.60 2.05
CA VAL A 85 13.09 12.68 1.54
C VAL A 85 12.51 14.08 1.81
N ALA A 86 11.43 14.42 1.12
CA ALA A 86 10.67 15.63 1.44
C ALA A 86 10.16 15.59 2.89
N ARG A 87 10.10 16.76 3.53
CA ARG A 87 9.61 16.89 4.91
C ARG A 87 8.20 16.31 5.01
N ALA A 88 7.99 15.41 5.97
CA ALA A 88 6.73 14.67 6.11
C ALA A 88 5.53 15.54 6.53
N VAL A 89 5.79 16.67 7.19
CA VAL A 89 4.77 17.63 7.61
C VAL A 89 4.91 18.89 6.76
N LYS A 90 3.82 19.29 6.09
CA LYS A 90 3.69 20.64 5.53
C LYS A 90 3.33 21.57 6.68
N GLU A 91 4.04 22.69 6.84
CA GLU A 91 3.56 23.77 7.71
C GLU A 91 2.21 24.22 7.17
N SER A 92 1.18 24.19 8.00
CA SER A 92 -0.12 24.76 7.67
C SER A 92 0.04 26.28 7.56
N GLU A 93 -0.40 26.86 6.44
CA GLU A 93 -0.57 28.32 6.28
C GLU A 93 -1.71 28.90 7.14
N ASP A 94 -2.12 28.21 8.22
CA ASP A 94 -3.12 28.70 9.17
C ASP A 94 -2.42 29.30 10.40
N GLY A 95 -1.63 30.33 10.11
CA GLY A 95 -0.83 31.08 11.06
C GLY A 95 -1.11 32.57 11.07
N VAL A 96 -2.36 33.01 10.82
CA VAL A 96 -2.99 34.26 11.31
C VAL A 96 -4.51 34.06 11.33
#